data_AF-A0A7C5MTX4-F1
#
_entry.id   AF-A0A7C5MTX4-F1
#
_cell.length_a   1.000
_cell.length_b   1.000
_cell.length_c   1.000
_cell.angle_alpha   90.00
_cell.angle_beta   90.00
_cell.angle_gamma   90.00
#
_symmetry.space_group_name_H-M   'P 1'
#
loop_
_entity.id
_entity.type
_entity.pdbx_description
1 polymer ?
#
loop_
_entity_poly.entity_id
_entity_poly.type
_entity_poly.pdbx_seq_one_letter_code
_entity_poly.pdbx_strand_id
1 'polypeptide(L)'
;MSQKVESLKLPFTVLAENRKEPLTESMEKAAVYCFAELEREKGGGLILKKPEEKTVFLTEFHYPIWVASWNGLGLAFDGLKQFSHSIAYKSLPDVKEFFEKASRSSKSLETYTAFLSDNLNYFQAPGEEKKAILDALIADSAFLNEFSQYLSEAKPLKAEEASAAFINPHVDETTVSAALEELESLKKSFTDEVAVLNECMKLLNKTTRSFAKTLRGRIRAVREEFEAEIRKQEEAVAQKISRLNEEYEEQRVKLTKNFERQLLPLQKEKLKLEKTKDQTLRKIEQYNLEAKSCAASGDSAGEKRWKEKANEAKKELSEIEKKIEETEERIKEIEENRSAETFRLRAEWETRIKEARKDLLELEASRDAKIQVHQQEMERLESLTANIIQQIGNVVKLREADLANLTSFGFPLTRKHLSLVYVPFYLACYEVGLKKRYVVFPPSAANSIGFTAKLRGALGKARIKHLLAPRFRMVNSLLEKIPALIEKDAAFAREIQEAGENANMLKSESSRKSMGDGLRKLRDEGWLSEKDFEAFSRKIA
;
A
#
# COMPACT_ATOMS: atom_id res chain seq x y z
N MET A 1 -20.31 38.72 -14.83
CA MET A 1 -20.19 39.92 -13.98
C MET A 1 -18.76 39.93 -13.45
N SER A 2 -17.91 40.85 -13.89
CA SER A 2 -16.50 40.93 -13.44
C SER A 2 -16.49 41.12 -11.93
N GLN A 3 -15.89 40.18 -11.20
CA GLN A 3 -15.66 40.34 -9.78
C GLN A 3 -14.64 41.47 -9.63
N LYS A 4 -14.89 42.38 -8.69
CA LYS A 4 -13.94 43.47 -8.42
C LYS A 4 -12.64 42.87 -7.88
N VAL A 5 -11.60 42.83 -8.73
CA VAL A 5 -10.25 42.41 -8.32
C VAL A 5 -9.73 43.40 -7.28
N GLU A 6 -9.35 42.87 -6.12
CA GLU A 6 -8.70 43.67 -5.08
C GLU A 6 -7.20 43.77 -5.36
N SER A 7 -6.66 45.00 -5.43
CA SER A 7 -5.21 45.21 -5.52
C SER A 7 -4.64 45.46 -4.13
N LEU A 8 -3.63 44.66 -3.77
CA LEU A 8 -2.95 44.70 -2.48
C LEU A 8 -1.48 45.00 -2.67
N LYS A 9 -0.88 45.78 -1.76
CA LYS A 9 0.56 46.02 -1.69
C LYS A 9 1.13 45.46 -0.40
N LEU A 10 2.26 44.78 -0.52
CA LEU A 10 3.06 44.31 0.61
C LEU A 10 4.07 45.38 1.06
N PRO A 11 4.48 45.41 2.34
CA PRO A 11 5.47 46.36 2.82
C PRO A 11 6.90 45.95 2.43
N PHE A 12 7.74 46.87 1.97
CA PHE A 12 9.15 46.57 1.66
C PHE A 12 9.96 46.32 2.93
N THR A 13 9.87 47.25 3.90
CA THR A 13 10.47 47.06 5.22
C THR A 13 9.47 46.72 6.30
N VAL A 14 9.91 45.85 7.21
CA VAL A 14 9.24 45.57 8.49
C VAL A 14 10.21 45.66 9.65
N LEU A 15 9.69 45.73 10.87
CA LEU A 15 10.47 45.74 12.09
C LEU A 15 11.16 44.37 12.30
N ALA A 16 12.48 44.35 12.50
CA ALA A 16 13.16 43.15 13.01
C ALA A 16 12.93 43.01 14.52
N GLU A 17 13.08 41.79 15.07
CA GLU A 17 12.86 41.51 16.51
C GLU A 17 13.68 42.41 17.45
N ASN A 18 14.86 42.85 17.02
CA ASN A 18 15.75 43.68 17.81
C ASN A 18 15.44 45.20 17.69
N ARG A 19 14.44 45.61 16.92
CA ARG A 19 14.07 47.01 16.67
C ARG A 19 12.79 47.40 17.37
N LYS A 20 12.72 48.64 17.88
CA LYS A 20 11.57 49.16 18.64
C LYS A 20 10.56 49.94 17.79
N GLU A 21 11.05 50.66 16.77
CA GLU A 21 10.23 51.52 15.92
C GLU A 21 10.42 51.15 14.44
N PRO A 22 9.37 51.15 13.60
CA PRO A 22 9.51 50.87 12.17
C PRO A 22 10.37 51.93 11.48
N LEU A 23 11.01 51.57 10.36
CA LEU A 23 11.64 52.58 9.52
C LEU A 23 10.57 53.47 8.90
N THR A 24 10.86 54.77 8.85
CA THR A 24 10.07 55.68 8.03
C THR A 24 10.41 55.47 6.56
N GLU A 25 9.47 55.77 5.66
CA GLU A 25 9.69 55.68 4.20
C GLU A 25 10.95 56.47 3.75
N SER A 26 11.19 57.64 4.35
CA SER A 26 12.41 58.44 4.11
C SER A 26 13.70 57.67 4.45
N MET A 27 13.71 56.93 5.55
CA MET A 27 14.87 56.15 5.99
C MET A 27 15.05 54.89 5.14
N GLU A 28 13.96 54.24 4.74
CA GLU A 28 14.00 53.10 3.82
C GLU A 28 14.67 53.50 2.50
N LYS A 29 14.16 54.56 1.84
CA LYS A 29 14.72 55.07 0.58
C LYS A 29 16.19 55.46 0.72
N ALA A 30 16.55 56.14 1.82
CA ALA A 30 17.93 56.51 2.11
C ALA A 30 18.84 55.30 2.35
N ALA A 31 18.35 54.26 3.03
CA ALA A 31 19.11 53.03 3.27
C ALA A 31 19.38 52.29 1.95
N VAL A 32 18.35 52.10 1.13
CA VAL A 32 18.48 51.48 -0.19
C VAL A 32 19.41 52.28 -1.10
N TYR A 33 19.32 53.61 -1.08
CA TYR A 33 20.26 54.47 -1.79
C TYR A 33 21.71 54.25 -1.35
N CYS A 34 21.98 54.20 -0.04
CA CYS A 34 23.30 53.88 0.48
C CYS A 34 23.79 52.52 -0.03
N PHE A 35 22.90 51.51 -0.06
CA PHE A 35 23.25 50.16 -0.53
C PHE A 35 23.58 50.19 -2.03
N ALA A 36 22.74 50.83 -2.84
CA ALA A 36 22.97 51.01 -4.26
C ALA A 36 24.29 51.76 -4.55
N GLU A 37 24.62 52.81 -3.78
CA GLU A 37 25.89 53.48 -3.94
C GLU A 37 27.09 52.63 -3.48
N LEU A 38 26.91 51.69 -2.57
CA LEU A 38 27.97 50.76 -2.16
C LEU A 38 28.17 49.60 -3.16
N GLU A 39 27.11 49.17 -3.85
CA GLU A 39 27.15 48.11 -4.87
C GLU A 39 27.60 48.62 -6.26
N ARG A 40 27.57 49.93 -6.49
CA ARG A 40 28.05 50.56 -7.73
C ARG A 40 29.57 50.51 -7.85
N GLU A 41 30.07 49.98 -8.97
CA GLU A 41 31.49 49.94 -9.27
C GLU A 41 32.03 51.36 -9.53
N LYS A 42 32.93 51.83 -8.66
CA LYS A 42 33.50 53.20 -8.76
C LYS A 42 34.61 53.33 -9.81
N GLY A 43 34.84 52.29 -10.62
CA GLY A 43 35.95 52.22 -11.55
C GLY A 43 37.33 52.16 -10.87
N GLY A 44 38.40 52.19 -11.67
CA GLY A 44 39.79 52.17 -11.20
C GLY A 44 40.56 50.90 -11.56
N GLY A 45 41.72 50.71 -10.91
CA GLY A 45 42.66 49.62 -11.21
C GLY A 45 44.08 50.16 -11.45
N LEU A 46 45.07 49.55 -10.80
CA LEU A 46 46.49 49.95 -10.96
C LEU A 46 47.08 49.57 -12.33
N ILE A 47 46.52 48.55 -13.00
CA ILE A 47 47.08 47.98 -14.25
C ILE A 47 46.15 48.20 -15.45
N LEU A 48 44.83 48.05 -15.28
CA LEU A 48 43.83 48.34 -16.31
C LEU A 48 42.74 49.22 -15.70
N LYS A 49 42.59 50.46 -16.19
CA LYS A 49 41.55 51.38 -15.72
C LYS A 49 40.18 50.86 -16.13
N LYS A 50 39.39 50.36 -15.17
CA LYS A 50 37.98 50.05 -15.38
C LYS A 50 37.16 51.34 -15.39
N PRO A 51 36.24 51.52 -16.35
CA PRO A 51 35.32 52.65 -16.35
C PRO A 51 34.41 52.63 -15.12
N GLU A 52 34.01 53.82 -14.66
CA GLU A 52 33.06 53.97 -13.55
C GLU A 52 31.63 53.71 -14.05
N GLU A 53 30.85 52.98 -13.25
CA GLU A 53 29.41 52.77 -13.50
C GLU A 53 28.61 54.05 -13.22
N LYS A 54 27.69 54.39 -14.12
CA LYS A 54 26.69 55.44 -13.88
C LYS A 54 25.39 54.81 -13.39
N THR A 55 24.76 55.38 -12.36
CA THR A 55 23.41 54.96 -11.95
C THR A 55 22.40 55.57 -12.92
N VAL A 56 21.71 54.73 -13.69
CA VAL A 56 20.64 55.14 -14.61
C VAL A 56 19.37 55.44 -13.82
N PHE A 57 18.97 54.51 -12.95
CA PHE A 57 17.87 54.69 -12.00
C PHE A 57 18.06 53.87 -10.74
N LEU A 58 17.37 54.32 -9.68
CA LEU A 58 17.07 53.55 -8.48
C LEU A 58 15.58 53.72 -8.20
N THR A 59 14.82 52.63 -8.23
CA THR A 59 13.35 52.68 -8.25
C THR A 59 12.75 51.54 -7.43
N GLU A 60 11.65 51.82 -6.71
CA GLU A 60 10.81 50.79 -6.07
C GLU A 60 9.87 50.22 -7.13
N PHE A 61 10.04 48.94 -7.43
CA PHE A 61 9.17 48.16 -8.30
C PHE A 61 8.25 47.25 -7.49
N HIS A 62 7.14 46.87 -8.10
CA HIS A 62 6.15 45.98 -7.49
C HIS A 62 5.90 44.77 -8.38
N TYR A 63 6.34 43.60 -7.94
CA TYR A 63 6.18 42.33 -8.63
C TYR A 63 4.73 41.81 -8.46
N PRO A 64 4.02 41.47 -9.55
CA PRO A 64 2.64 41.03 -9.49
C PRO A 64 2.50 39.53 -9.17
N ILE A 65 1.68 39.19 -8.19
CA ILE A 65 1.26 37.82 -7.87
C ILE A 65 -0.26 37.78 -7.74
N TRP A 66 -0.91 36.93 -8.51
CA TRP A 66 -2.34 36.68 -8.34
C TRP A 66 -2.58 35.71 -7.20
N VAL A 67 -3.57 36.01 -6.37
CA VAL A 67 -4.02 35.13 -5.29
C VAL A 67 -5.49 34.82 -5.49
N ALA A 68 -5.81 33.54 -5.69
CA ALA A 68 -7.17 33.07 -5.86
C ALA A 68 -7.58 32.11 -4.73
N SER A 69 -8.86 32.11 -4.37
CA SER A 69 -9.40 31.14 -3.42
C SER A 69 -9.92 29.90 -4.15
N TRP A 70 -9.53 28.72 -3.69
CA TRP A 70 -10.00 27.43 -4.19
C TRP A 70 -10.20 26.47 -3.00
N ASN A 71 -11.43 26.00 -2.78
CA ASN A 71 -11.79 25.08 -1.70
C ASN A 71 -11.31 25.50 -0.29
N GLY A 72 -11.34 26.80 0.00
CA GLY A 72 -10.89 27.34 1.29
C GLY A 72 -9.37 27.51 1.42
N LEU A 73 -8.62 27.19 0.37
CA LEU A 73 -7.19 27.45 0.24
C LEU A 73 -6.95 28.66 -0.66
N GLY A 74 -5.82 29.33 -0.46
CA GLY A 74 -5.25 30.31 -1.36
C GLY A 74 -4.28 29.64 -2.32
N LEU A 75 -4.36 29.99 -3.60
CA LEU A 75 -3.43 29.60 -4.65
C LEU A 75 -2.69 30.85 -5.12
N ALA A 76 -1.37 30.75 -5.29
CA ALA A 76 -0.52 31.84 -5.78
C ALA A 76 -0.12 31.60 -7.23
N PHE A 77 -0.39 32.57 -8.11
CA PHE A 77 0.03 32.53 -9.50
C PHE A 77 1.00 33.67 -9.79
N ASP A 78 2.12 33.33 -10.40
CA ASP A 78 3.14 34.26 -10.83
C ASP A 78 2.62 35.16 -11.96
N GLY A 79 2.51 36.46 -11.69
CA GLY A 79 2.04 37.43 -12.68
C GLY A 79 2.96 37.56 -13.90
N LEU A 80 4.23 37.15 -13.84
CA LEU A 80 5.18 37.23 -14.96
C LEU A 80 5.39 35.90 -15.70
N LYS A 81 4.59 34.88 -15.39
CA LYS A 81 4.58 33.57 -16.08
C LYS A 81 5.96 32.87 -16.13
N GLN A 82 6.79 33.05 -15.10
CA GLN A 82 8.06 32.34 -14.91
C GLN A 82 7.89 30.95 -14.31
N PHE A 83 6.72 30.66 -13.73
CA PHE A 83 6.41 29.38 -13.09
C PHE A 83 5.27 28.67 -13.82
N SER A 84 5.26 27.35 -13.67
CA SER A 84 4.17 26.47 -14.06
C SER A 84 4.25 25.24 -13.18
N HIS A 85 3.12 24.68 -12.80
CA HIS A 85 3.09 23.42 -12.05
C HIS A 85 2.45 22.32 -12.90
N SER A 86 3.06 21.13 -12.89
CA SER A 86 2.51 19.96 -13.57
C SER A 86 1.98 18.97 -12.54
N ILE A 87 0.70 18.65 -12.64
CA ILE A 87 0.03 17.62 -11.84
C ILE A 87 0.06 16.34 -12.65
N ALA A 88 0.89 15.39 -12.22
CA ALA A 88 0.95 14.06 -12.79
C ALA A 88 -0.04 13.13 -12.09
N TYR A 89 -0.81 12.38 -12.87
CA TYR A 89 -1.78 11.39 -12.37
C TYR A 89 -1.95 10.28 -13.41
N LYS A 90 -2.34 9.08 -12.98
CA LYS A 90 -2.55 7.97 -13.92
C LYS A 90 -3.99 7.94 -14.43
N SER A 91 -4.20 7.59 -15.69
CA SER A 91 -5.55 7.32 -16.20
C SER A 91 -6.11 6.02 -15.61
N LEU A 92 -7.43 5.94 -15.47
CA LEU A 92 -8.10 4.68 -15.13
C LEU A 92 -8.74 4.06 -16.38
N PRO A 93 -8.86 2.73 -16.40
CA PRO A 93 -9.86 2.05 -17.22
C PRO A 93 -11.26 2.62 -17.00
N ASP A 94 -12.17 2.46 -17.96
CA ASP A 94 -13.52 3.01 -17.86
C ASP A 94 -14.30 2.37 -16.70
N VAL A 95 -14.42 3.11 -15.60
CA VAL A 95 -15.09 2.67 -14.37
C VAL A 95 -16.61 2.58 -14.59
N LYS A 96 -17.18 3.48 -15.39
CA LYS A 96 -18.63 3.50 -15.65
C LYS A 96 -19.03 2.31 -16.51
N GLU A 97 -18.26 2.02 -17.55
CA GLU A 97 -18.46 0.85 -18.40
C GLU A 97 -18.35 -0.45 -17.58
N PHE A 98 -17.35 -0.55 -16.70
CA PHE A 98 -17.22 -1.69 -15.78
C PHE A 98 -18.46 -1.84 -14.89
N PHE A 99 -18.93 -0.75 -14.27
CA PHE A 99 -20.12 -0.75 -13.42
C PHE A 99 -21.38 -1.22 -14.16
N GLU A 100 -21.59 -0.72 -15.39
CA GLU A 100 -22.73 -1.12 -16.22
C GLU A 100 -22.67 -2.59 -16.60
N LYS A 101 -21.49 -3.08 -17.02
CA LYS A 101 -21.27 -4.51 -17.35
C LYS A 101 -21.50 -5.40 -16.13
N ALA A 102 -20.99 -5.01 -14.96
CA ALA A 102 -21.23 -5.70 -13.69
C ALA A 102 -22.73 -5.77 -13.38
N SER A 103 -23.46 -4.66 -13.55
CA SER A 103 -24.91 -4.59 -13.30
C SER A 103 -25.71 -5.46 -14.28
N ARG A 104 -25.32 -5.50 -15.56
CA ARG A 104 -26.02 -6.32 -16.57
C ARG A 104 -25.77 -7.82 -16.36
N SER A 105 -24.55 -8.18 -15.96
CA SER A 105 -24.14 -9.58 -15.73
C SER A 105 -24.75 -10.21 -14.48
N SER A 106 -25.28 -9.41 -13.54
CA SER A 106 -25.83 -9.89 -12.26
C SER A 106 -27.15 -10.67 -12.37
N LYS A 107 -27.66 -10.90 -13.58
CA LYS A 107 -28.96 -11.56 -13.83
C LYS A 107 -28.92 -13.08 -13.63
N SER A 108 -27.78 -13.72 -13.87
CA SER A 108 -27.58 -15.16 -13.71
C SER A 108 -26.21 -15.47 -13.13
N LEU A 109 -26.06 -16.63 -12.50
CA LEU A 109 -24.81 -17.05 -11.88
C LEU A 109 -23.72 -17.25 -12.94
N GLU A 110 -24.11 -17.82 -14.07
CA GLU A 110 -23.24 -18.15 -15.20
C GLU A 110 -22.68 -16.86 -15.83
N THR A 111 -23.55 -15.90 -16.15
CA THR A 111 -23.11 -14.61 -16.72
C THR A 111 -22.27 -13.79 -15.75
N TYR A 112 -22.59 -13.84 -14.45
CA TYR A 112 -21.84 -13.11 -13.45
C TYR A 112 -20.45 -13.72 -13.23
N THR A 113 -20.35 -15.05 -13.16
CA THR A 113 -19.07 -15.75 -13.01
C THR A 113 -18.16 -15.55 -14.23
N ALA A 114 -18.73 -15.56 -15.43
CA ALA A 114 -18.01 -15.24 -16.66
C ALA A 114 -17.47 -13.80 -16.62
N PHE A 115 -18.34 -12.84 -16.28
CA PHE A 115 -17.95 -11.43 -16.13
C PHE A 115 -16.77 -11.25 -15.15
N LEU A 116 -16.84 -11.87 -13.96
CA LEU A 116 -15.76 -11.78 -12.98
C LEU A 116 -14.46 -12.41 -13.50
N SER A 117 -14.54 -13.53 -14.22
CA SER A 117 -13.37 -14.20 -14.79
C SER A 117 -12.72 -13.34 -15.89
N ASP A 118 -13.51 -12.77 -16.79
CA ASP A 118 -13.03 -11.97 -17.93
C ASP A 118 -12.43 -10.63 -17.47
N ASN A 119 -12.85 -10.11 -16.33
CA ASN A 119 -12.42 -8.82 -15.80
C ASN A 119 -11.48 -8.95 -14.60
N LEU A 120 -10.87 -10.13 -14.39
CA LEU A 120 -10.00 -10.39 -13.25
C LEU A 120 -8.83 -9.40 -13.16
N ASN A 121 -8.31 -8.90 -14.28
CA ASN A 121 -7.17 -7.98 -14.32
C ASN A 121 -7.56 -6.55 -14.69
N TYR A 122 -8.86 -6.23 -14.73
CA TYR A 122 -9.36 -4.96 -15.27
C TYR A 122 -8.75 -3.72 -14.57
N PHE A 123 -8.47 -3.82 -13.27
CA PHE A 123 -7.91 -2.74 -12.45
C PHE A 123 -6.48 -3.02 -11.97
N GLN A 124 -5.81 -4.05 -12.53
CA GLN A 124 -4.51 -4.52 -12.02
C GLN A 124 -3.38 -3.50 -12.22
N ALA A 125 -3.39 -2.78 -13.35
CA ALA A 125 -2.40 -1.76 -13.65
C ALA A 125 -3.11 -0.43 -13.94
N PRO A 126 -2.73 0.67 -13.25
CA PRO A 126 -3.19 1.99 -13.63
C PRO A 126 -2.68 2.32 -15.04
N GLY A 127 -3.47 3.06 -15.80
CA GLY A 127 -3.18 3.39 -17.19
C GLY A 127 -2.04 4.39 -17.34
N GLU A 128 -1.95 4.97 -18.54
CA GLU A 128 -0.92 5.95 -18.89
C GLU A 128 -0.87 7.13 -17.91
N GLU A 129 0.34 7.60 -17.64
CA GLU A 129 0.55 8.84 -16.89
C GLU A 129 0.07 10.03 -17.73
N LYS A 130 -0.87 10.77 -17.17
CA LYS A 130 -1.38 12.04 -17.68
C LYS A 130 -0.78 13.19 -16.89
N LYS A 131 -0.68 14.35 -17.54
CA LYS A 131 -0.18 15.58 -16.94
C LYS A 131 -1.14 16.72 -17.24
N ALA A 132 -1.65 17.36 -16.19
CA ALA A 132 -2.30 18.66 -16.29
C ALA A 132 -1.26 19.74 -15.98
N ILE A 133 -1.16 20.75 -16.84
CA ILE A 133 -0.22 21.87 -16.65
C ILE A 133 -1.04 23.08 -16.22
N LEU A 134 -0.71 23.62 -15.05
CA LEU A 134 -1.28 24.83 -14.51
C LEU A 134 -0.27 25.95 -14.71
N ASP A 135 -0.55 26.77 -15.72
CA ASP A 135 0.24 27.95 -16.04
C ASP A 135 0.30 28.90 -14.84
N ALA A 136 1.46 29.52 -14.64
CA ALA A 136 1.74 30.49 -13.58
C ALA A 136 1.62 29.98 -12.14
N LEU A 137 1.09 28.79 -11.87
CA LEU A 137 0.91 28.30 -10.51
C LEU A 137 2.26 28.10 -9.79
N ILE A 138 2.40 28.73 -8.63
CA ILE A 138 3.53 28.54 -7.73
C ILE A 138 3.16 27.45 -6.71
N ALA A 139 3.74 26.26 -6.86
CA ALA A 139 3.45 25.10 -6.01
C ALA A 139 4.55 24.80 -4.97
N ASP A 140 5.61 25.60 -4.91
CA ASP A 140 6.71 25.39 -3.98
C ASP A 140 6.27 25.68 -2.53
N SER A 141 6.27 24.66 -1.68
CA SER A 141 5.75 24.77 -0.31
C SER A 141 6.55 25.73 0.57
N ALA A 142 7.86 25.87 0.35
CA ALA A 142 8.68 26.83 1.08
C ALA A 142 8.30 28.27 0.72
N PHE A 143 8.08 28.54 -0.58
CA PHE A 143 7.57 29.82 -1.04
C PHE A 143 6.19 30.11 -0.47
N LEU A 144 5.24 29.17 -0.56
CA LEU A 144 3.87 29.38 -0.09
C LEU A 144 3.80 29.66 1.42
N ASN A 145 4.66 29.02 2.21
CA ASN A 145 4.77 29.27 3.64
C ASN A 145 5.27 30.69 3.93
N GLU A 146 6.36 31.13 3.28
CA GLU A 146 6.87 32.50 3.43
C GLU A 146 5.87 33.55 2.93
N PHE A 147 5.28 33.30 1.76
CA PHE A 147 4.35 34.22 1.11
C PHE A 147 3.05 34.36 1.90
N SER A 148 2.50 33.28 2.49
CA SER A 148 1.30 33.35 3.33
C SER A 148 1.51 34.21 4.58
N GLN A 149 2.68 34.11 5.22
CA GLN A 149 3.07 34.98 6.33
C GLN A 149 3.14 36.44 5.87
N TYR A 150 3.79 36.68 4.72
CA TYR A 150 3.91 38.03 4.18
C TYR A 150 2.56 38.65 3.81
N LEU A 151 1.68 37.85 3.21
CA LEU A 151 0.34 38.25 2.77
C LEU A 151 -0.57 38.74 3.91
N SER A 152 -0.29 38.32 5.15
CA SER A 152 -0.99 38.82 6.34
C SER A 152 -0.75 40.31 6.61
N GLU A 153 0.34 40.88 6.07
CA GLU A 153 0.74 42.28 6.23
C GLU A 153 0.30 43.17 5.06
N ALA A 154 -0.33 42.57 4.05
CA ALA A 154 -0.78 43.26 2.85
C ALA A 154 -1.84 44.31 3.16
N LYS A 155 -1.74 45.47 2.51
CA LYS A 155 -2.70 46.57 2.62
C LYS A 155 -3.36 46.85 1.27
N PRO A 156 -4.61 47.33 1.23
CA PRO A 156 -5.24 47.79 -0.01
C PRO A 156 -4.40 48.87 -0.68
N LEU A 157 -4.20 48.72 -1.98
CA LEU A 157 -3.52 49.73 -2.79
C LEU A 157 -4.41 50.99 -2.90
N LYS A 158 -3.88 52.15 -2.54
CA LYS A 158 -4.61 53.42 -2.64
C LYS A 158 -4.44 54.04 -4.02
N ALA A 159 -5.49 54.67 -4.54
CA ALA A 159 -5.49 55.31 -5.87
C ALA A 159 -4.44 56.44 -6.01
N GLU A 160 -3.98 57.00 -4.89
CA GLU A 160 -3.02 58.12 -4.83
C GLU A 160 -1.55 57.65 -4.80
N GLU A 161 -1.28 56.33 -4.70
CA GLU A 161 0.07 55.75 -4.60
C GLU A 161 0.74 55.48 -5.96
N ALA A 162 0.24 56.11 -7.03
CA ALA A 162 0.65 55.92 -8.44
C ALA A 162 2.08 56.39 -8.80
N SER A 163 2.93 56.72 -7.82
CA SER A 163 4.33 57.12 -8.03
C SER A 163 5.35 55.98 -7.91
N ALA A 164 4.90 54.75 -7.63
CA ALA A 164 5.73 53.55 -7.64
C ALA A 164 5.61 52.77 -8.96
N ALA A 165 6.64 52.01 -9.33
CA ALA A 165 6.67 51.26 -10.59
C ALA A 165 5.99 49.90 -10.45
N PHE A 166 4.68 49.86 -10.70
CA PHE A 166 3.93 48.60 -10.77
C PHE A 166 4.18 47.88 -12.08
N ILE A 167 4.73 46.67 -12.00
CA ILE A 167 4.96 45.84 -13.19
C ILE A 167 3.62 45.28 -13.64
N ASN A 168 3.32 45.37 -14.93
CA ASN A 168 2.07 44.85 -15.46
C ASN A 168 2.09 43.31 -15.41
N PRO A 169 1.03 42.66 -14.91
CA PRO A 169 0.96 41.22 -14.94
C PRO A 169 0.80 40.74 -16.39
N HIS A 170 1.66 39.82 -16.81
CA HIS A 170 1.57 39.09 -18.08
C HIS A 170 0.49 37.99 -18.03
N VAL A 171 0.08 37.60 -16.83
CA VAL A 171 -1.03 36.68 -16.56
C VAL A 171 -2.25 37.51 -16.21
N ASP A 172 -3.38 37.26 -16.86
CA ASP A 172 -4.64 37.95 -16.62
C ASP A 172 -5.62 37.12 -15.77
N GLU A 173 -6.77 37.71 -15.42
CA GLU A 173 -7.83 37.02 -14.69
C GLU A 173 -8.31 35.76 -15.45
N THR A 174 -8.36 35.79 -16.78
CA THR A 174 -8.83 34.66 -17.58
C THR A 174 -7.90 33.44 -17.48
N THR A 175 -6.59 33.66 -17.46
CA THR A 175 -5.59 32.61 -17.26
C THR A 175 -5.72 31.98 -15.87
N VAL A 176 -5.92 32.79 -14.83
CA VAL A 176 -6.15 32.29 -13.47
C VAL A 176 -7.46 31.50 -13.38
N SER A 177 -8.54 32.00 -13.97
CA SER A 177 -9.83 31.30 -14.02
C SER A 177 -9.72 29.95 -14.74
N ALA A 178 -9.02 29.88 -15.88
CA ALA A 178 -8.82 28.63 -16.61
C ALA A 178 -8.08 27.58 -15.76
N ALA A 179 -7.06 27.99 -15.00
CA ALA A 179 -6.35 27.08 -14.10
C ALA A 179 -7.23 26.58 -12.94
N LEU A 180 -8.12 27.43 -12.40
CA LEU A 180 -9.09 27.04 -11.39
C LEU A 180 -10.15 26.08 -11.93
N GLU A 181 -10.62 26.30 -13.15
CA GLU A 181 -11.58 25.41 -13.84
C GLU A 181 -10.96 24.03 -14.10
N GLU A 182 -9.69 23.98 -14.54
CA GLU A 182 -8.95 22.72 -14.72
C GLU A 182 -8.81 21.97 -13.40
N LEU A 183 -8.44 22.66 -12.31
CA LEU A 183 -8.36 22.06 -10.96
C LEU A 183 -9.70 21.51 -10.48
N GLU A 184 -10.78 22.26 -10.66
CA GLU A 184 -12.12 21.83 -10.26
C GLU A 184 -12.61 20.66 -11.10
N SER A 185 -12.29 20.65 -12.40
CA SER A 185 -12.56 19.54 -13.31
C SER A 185 -11.84 18.26 -12.87
N LEU A 186 -10.54 18.34 -12.57
CA LEU A 186 -9.75 17.21 -12.07
C LEU A 186 -10.30 16.69 -10.75
N LYS A 187 -10.54 17.58 -9.79
CA LYS A 187 -11.10 17.22 -8.48
C LYS A 187 -12.44 16.51 -8.63
N LYS A 188 -13.33 17.05 -9.47
CA LYS A 188 -14.63 16.44 -9.76
C LYS A 188 -14.47 15.06 -10.41
N SER A 189 -13.62 14.93 -11.43
CA SER A 189 -13.36 13.63 -12.08
C SER A 189 -12.89 12.59 -11.08
N PHE A 190 -11.89 12.90 -10.25
CA PHE A 190 -11.37 11.97 -9.26
C PHE A 190 -12.40 11.61 -8.18
N THR A 191 -13.20 12.58 -7.75
CA THR A 191 -14.28 12.35 -6.77
C THR A 191 -15.36 11.44 -7.35
N ASP A 192 -15.79 11.70 -8.59
CA ASP A 192 -16.78 10.88 -9.30
C ASP A 192 -16.25 9.45 -9.52
N GLU A 193 -14.99 9.30 -9.92
CA GLU A 193 -14.33 8.00 -10.08
C GLU A 193 -14.32 7.20 -8.77
N VAL A 194 -13.92 7.82 -7.65
CA VAL A 194 -13.96 7.18 -6.31
C VAL A 194 -15.37 6.76 -5.93
N ALA A 195 -16.37 7.60 -6.20
CA ALA A 195 -17.76 7.28 -5.90
C ALA A 195 -18.23 6.05 -6.69
N VAL A 196 -17.98 6.00 -8.01
CA VAL A 196 -18.38 4.87 -8.86
C VAL A 196 -17.62 3.59 -8.48
N LEU A 197 -16.32 3.67 -8.18
CA LEU A 197 -15.52 2.52 -7.71
C LEU A 197 -16.09 1.93 -6.41
N ASN A 198 -16.49 2.78 -5.46
CA ASN A 198 -17.15 2.34 -4.24
C ASN A 198 -18.51 1.67 -4.49
N GLU A 199 -19.30 2.21 -5.43
CA GLU A 199 -20.55 1.56 -5.86
C GLU A 199 -20.30 0.23 -6.57
N CYS A 200 -19.22 0.10 -7.35
CA CYS A 200 -18.79 -1.18 -7.92
C CYS A 200 -18.53 -2.22 -6.82
N MET A 201 -17.74 -1.88 -5.80
CA MET A 201 -17.45 -2.80 -4.68
C MET A 201 -18.73 -3.22 -3.95
N LYS A 202 -19.67 -2.28 -3.72
CA LYS A 202 -20.96 -2.59 -3.10
C LYS A 202 -21.79 -3.54 -3.96
N LEU A 203 -21.89 -3.27 -5.26
CA LEU A 203 -22.61 -4.10 -6.22
C LEU A 203 -22.04 -5.53 -6.27
N LEU A 204 -20.72 -5.67 -6.43
CA LEU A 204 -20.05 -6.98 -6.50
C LEU A 204 -20.27 -7.78 -5.21
N ASN A 205 -20.09 -7.16 -4.04
CA ASN A 205 -20.36 -7.80 -2.75
C ASN A 205 -21.82 -8.27 -2.63
N LYS A 206 -22.77 -7.39 -2.97
CA LYS A 206 -24.21 -7.70 -2.88
C LYS A 206 -24.59 -8.86 -3.80
N THR A 207 -24.15 -8.80 -5.06
CA THR A 207 -24.44 -9.82 -6.07
C THR A 207 -23.82 -11.16 -5.70
N THR A 208 -22.55 -11.17 -5.28
CA THR A 208 -21.85 -12.39 -4.83
C THR A 208 -22.56 -13.02 -3.64
N ARG A 209 -22.93 -12.25 -2.61
CA ARG A 209 -23.67 -12.78 -1.45
C ARG A 209 -25.03 -13.35 -1.84
N SER A 210 -25.73 -12.71 -2.79
CA SER A 210 -27.01 -13.20 -3.30
C SER A 210 -26.85 -14.57 -3.96
N PHE A 211 -25.87 -14.72 -4.85
CA PHE A 211 -25.61 -16.00 -5.52
C PHE A 211 -25.06 -17.08 -4.57
N ALA A 212 -24.20 -16.72 -3.62
CA ALA A 212 -23.75 -17.64 -2.57
C ALA A 212 -24.94 -18.17 -1.75
N LYS A 213 -25.94 -17.32 -1.45
CA LYS A 213 -27.19 -17.76 -0.79
C LYS A 213 -27.96 -18.75 -1.67
N THR A 214 -28.06 -18.51 -2.97
CA THR A 214 -28.69 -19.44 -3.93
C THR A 214 -27.97 -20.78 -3.96
N LEU A 215 -26.63 -20.78 -4.04
CA LEU A 215 -25.82 -22.01 -4.04
C LEU A 215 -25.97 -22.80 -2.73
N ARG A 216 -26.02 -22.13 -1.58
CA ARG A 216 -26.34 -22.78 -0.29
C ARG A 216 -27.74 -23.39 -0.28
N GLY A 217 -28.70 -22.74 -0.95
CA GLY A 217 -30.03 -23.30 -1.19
C GLY A 217 -29.99 -24.59 -2.03
N ARG A 218 -29.22 -24.58 -3.14
CA ARG A 218 -29.01 -25.78 -3.98
C ARG A 218 -28.35 -26.93 -3.20
N ILE A 219 -27.33 -26.64 -2.39
CA ILE A 219 -26.70 -27.63 -1.50
C ILE A 219 -27.72 -28.25 -0.54
N ARG A 220 -28.61 -27.45 0.04
CA ARG A 220 -29.68 -27.95 0.92
C ARG A 220 -30.66 -28.84 0.16
N ALA A 221 -31.10 -28.43 -1.02
CA ALA A 221 -32.00 -29.23 -1.85
C ALA A 221 -31.39 -30.59 -2.23
N VAL A 222 -30.09 -30.61 -2.59
CA VAL A 222 -29.36 -31.87 -2.85
C VAL A 222 -29.32 -32.76 -1.59
N ARG A 223 -29.11 -32.19 -0.41
CA ARG A 223 -29.16 -32.97 0.84
C ARG A 223 -30.53 -33.59 1.07
N GLU A 224 -31.59 -32.79 0.93
CA GLU A 224 -32.98 -33.24 1.12
C GLU A 224 -33.39 -34.31 0.10
N GLU A 225 -33.01 -34.14 -1.18
CA GLU A 225 -33.26 -35.11 -2.25
C GLU A 225 -32.63 -36.48 -1.95
N PHE A 226 -31.36 -36.50 -1.56
CA PHE A 226 -30.63 -37.75 -1.32
C PHE A 226 -30.96 -38.38 0.03
N GLU A 227 -31.32 -37.59 1.05
CA GLU A 227 -31.56 -38.13 2.40
C GLU A 227 -32.75 -39.11 2.44
N ALA A 228 -33.80 -38.86 1.67
CA ALA A 228 -34.92 -39.78 1.58
C ALA A 228 -34.53 -41.13 0.94
N GLU A 229 -33.76 -41.09 -0.15
CA GLU A 229 -33.33 -42.31 -0.86
C GLU A 229 -32.28 -43.08 -0.06
N ILE A 230 -31.33 -42.37 0.57
CA ILE A 230 -30.32 -42.95 1.45
C ILE A 230 -31.00 -43.69 2.61
N ARG A 231 -31.95 -43.07 3.32
CA ARG A 231 -32.65 -43.75 4.44
C ARG A 231 -33.37 -45.01 4.01
N LYS A 232 -34.08 -44.96 2.87
CA LYS A 232 -34.76 -46.13 2.32
C LYS A 232 -33.77 -47.25 1.97
N GLN A 233 -32.63 -46.89 1.39
CA GLN A 233 -31.59 -47.85 1.04
C GLN A 233 -30.87 -48.40 2.29
N GLU A 234 -30.63 -47.57 3.31
CA GLU A 234 -30.08 -47.99 4.61
C GLU A 234 -30.94 -49.08 5.25
N GLU A 235 -32.27 -48.91 5.27
CA GLU A 235 -33.20 -49.93 5.78
C GLU A 235 -33.11 -51.23 4.98
N ALA A 236 -33.08 -51.15 3.65
CA ALA A 236 -32.95 -52.32 2.79
C ALA A 236 -31.62 -53.05 2.97
N VAL A 237 -30.51 -52.30 3.11
CA VAL A 237 -29.18 -52.83 3.37
C VAL A 237 -29.10 -53.46 4.76
N ALA A 238 -29.67 -52.84 5.78
CA ALA A 238 -29.74 -53.39 7.14
C ALA A 238 -30.47 -54.74 7.17
N GLN A 239 -31.59 -54.86 6.47
CA GLN A 239 -32.31 -56.13 6.33
C GLN A 239 -31.48 -57.20 5.60
N LYS A 240 -30.81 -56.84 4.49
CA LYS A 240 -29.90 -57.76 3.77
C LYS A 240 -28.75 -58.23 4.67
N ILE A 241 -28.11 -57.32 5.40
CA ILE A 241 -27.03 -57.63 6.33
C ILE A 241 -27.50 -58.55 7.46
N SER A 242 -28.70 -58.32 8.02
CA SER A 242 -29.26 -59.22 9.04
C SER A 242 -29.37 -60.65 8.53
N ARG A 243 -29.93 -60.84 7.32
CA ARG A 243 -30.05 -62.17 6.69
C ARG A 243 -28.68 -62.80 6.41
N LEU A 244 -27.72 -62.01 5.93
CA LEU A 244 -26.35 -62.49 5.70
C LEU A 244 -25.66 -62.93 7.00
N ASN A 245 -25.90 -62.22 8.10
CA ASN A 245 -25.37 -62.57 9.41
C ASN A 245 -26.00 -63.87 9.93
N GLU A 246 -27.32 -64.03 9.79
CA GLU A 246 -28.02 -65.27 10.14
C GLU A 246 -27.49 -66.47 9.34
N GLU A 247 -27.35 -66.33 8.01
CA GLU A 247 -26.77 -67.37 7.14
C GLU A 247 -25.34 -67.73 7.54
N TYR A 248 -24.51 -66.73 7.82
CA TYR A 248 -23.13 -66.94 8.25
C TYR A 248 -23.05 -67.66 9.61
N GLU A 249 -23.89 -67.29 10.56
CA GLU A 249 -23.97 -67.93 11.88
C GLU A 249 -24.41 -69.39 11.76
N GLU A 250 -25.43 -69.68 10.95
CA GLU A 250 -25.84 -71.06 10.66
C GLU A 250 -24.71 -71.88 10.03
N GLN A 251 -24.04 -71.33 9.01
CA GLN A 251 -22.93 -72.02 8.35
C GLN A 251 -21.75 -72.24 9.30
N ARG A 252 -21.44 -71.27 10.16
CA ARG A 252 -20.42 -71.40 11.20
C ARG A 252 -20.75 -72.52 12.17
N VAL A 253 -21.99 -72.60 12.67
CA VAL A 253 -22.43 -73.68 13.56
C VAL A 253 -22.36 -75.04 12.88
N LYS A 254 -22.77 -75.15 11.61
CA LYS A 254 -22.67 -76.38 10.82
C LYS A 254 -21.20 -76.81 10.62
N LEU A 255 -20.33 -75.85 10.30
CA LEU A 255 -18.89 -76.07 10.11
C LEU A 255 -18.25 -76.60 11.40
N THR A 256 -18.49 -75.92 12.53
CA THR A 256 -17.98 -76.33 13.85
C THR A 256 -18.42 -77.75 14.19
N LYS A 257 -19.72 -78.06 14.05
CA LYS A 257 -20.24 -79.41 14.35
C LYS A 257 -19.63 -80.49 13.45
N ASN A 258 -19.39 -80.19 12.17
CA ASN A 258 -18.80 -81.14 11.23
C ASN A 258 -17.34 -81.46 11.59
N PHE A 259 -16.55 -80.45 11.96
CA PHE A 259 -15.17 -80.67 12.41
C PHE A 259 -15.09 -81.34 13.79
N GLU A 260 -15.96 -80.98 14.73
CA GLU A 260 -16.07 -81.66 16.03
C GLU A 260 -16.35 -83.15 15.88
N ARG A 261 -17.28 -83.53 14.98
CA ARG A 261 -17.59 -84.94 14.69
C ARG A 261 -16.40 -85.73 14.16
N GLN A 262 -15.47 -85.09 13.46
CA GLN A 262 -14.26 -85.72 12.93
C GLN A 262 -13.14 -85.78 13.98
N LEU A 263 -12.97 -84.72 14.77
CA LEU A 263 -11.92 -84.62 15.79
C LEU A 263 -12.18 -85.49 17.01
N LEU A 264 -13.42 -85.56 17.51
CA LEU A 264 -13.78 -86.29 18.73
C LEU A 264 -13.38 -87.78 18.71
N PRO A 265 -13.66 -88.55 17.64
CA PRO A 265 -13.21 -89.94 17.55
C PRO A 265 -11.69 -90.09 17.57
N LEU A 266 -10.97 -89.24 16.82
CA LEU A 266 -9.51 -89.29 16.72
C LEU A 266 -8.84 -88.89 18.04
N GLN A 267 -9.37 -87.88 18.74
CA GLN A 267 -8.91 -87.50 20.08
C GLN A 267 -9.13 -88.63 21.10
N LYS A 268 -10.27 -89.32 21.04
CA LYS A 268 -10.54 -90.50 21.88
C LYS A 268 -9.63 -91.68 21.52
N GLU A 269 -9.33 -91.88 20.25
CA GLU A 269 -8.41 -92.91 19.78
C GLU A 269 -6.98 -92.62 20.23
N LYS A 270 -6.49 -91.39 20.07
CA LYS A 270 -5.20 -90.93 20.58
C LYS A 270 -5.08 -91.19 22.09
N LEU A 271 -6.06 -90.77 22.90
CA LEU A 271 -6.06 -91.02 24.35
C LEU A 271 -6.01 -92.51 24.70
N LYS A 272 -6.67 -93.38 23.91
CA LYS A 272 -6.60 -94.83 24.10
C LYS A 272 -5.21 -95.36 23.75
N LEU A 273 -4.66 -94.95 22.62
CA LEU A 273 -3.32 -95.36 22.17
C LEU A 273 -2.24 -94.90 23.14
N GLU A 274 -2.33 -93.68 23.68
CA GLU A 274 -1.45 -93.17 24.75
C GLU A 274 -1.55 -94.02 26.02
N LYS A 275 -2.77 -94.39 26.45
CA LYS A 275 -2.95 -95.28 27.61
C LYS A 275 -2.36 -96.67 27.35
N THR A 276 -2.51 -97.20 26.13
CA THR A 276 -1.92 -98.50 25.74
C THR A 276 -0.40 -98.40 25.63
N LYS A 277 0.14 -97.27 25.17
CA LYS A 277 1.58 -96.95 25.16
C LYS A 277 2.14 -97.04 26.59
N ASP A 278 1.52 -96.35 27.54
CA ASP A 278 1.94 -96.35 28.95
C ASP A 278 1.90 -97.75 29.57
N GLN A 279 0.85 -98.52 29.29
CA GLN A 279 0.74 -99.91 29.75
C GLN A 279 1.83 -100.81 29.15
N THR A 280 2.14 -100.63 27.88
CA THR A 280 3.17 -101.40 27.17
C THR A 280 4.57 -101.04 27.67
N LEU A 281 4.82 -99.76 27.95
CA LEU A 281 6.05 -99.29 28.61
C LEU A 281 6.25 -99.96 29.97
N ARG A 282 5.21 -100.01 30.81
CA ARG A 282 5.27 -100.71 32.11
C ARG A 282 5.54 -102.20 31.97
N LYS A 283 4.94 -102.87 30.97
CA LYS A 283 5.22 -104.30 30.67
C LYS A 283 6.66 -104.51 30.23
N ILE A 284 7.20 -103.66 29.36
CA ILE A 284 8.61 -103.73 28.93
C ILE A 284 9.53 -103.57 30.13
N GLU A 285 9.25 -102.61 31.01
CA GLU A 285 10.01 -102.39 32.24
C GLU A 285 9.97 -103.62 33.16
N GLN A 286 8.78 -104.19 33.38
CA GLN A 286 8.58 -105.42 34.14
C GLN A 286 9.32 -106.62 33.52
N TYR A 287 9.21 -106.84 32.20
CA TYR A 287 9.90 -107.93 31.51
C TYR A 287 11.43 -107.76 31.54
N ASN A 288 11.93 -106.53 31.48
CA ASN A 288 13.36 -106.26 31.63
C ASN A 288 13.85 -106.51 33.06
N LEU A 289 13.04 -106.23 34.09
CA LEU A 289 13.35 -106.56 35.49
C LEU A 289 13.37 -108.07 35.72
N GLU A 290 12.38 -108.80 35.21
CA GLU A 290 12.30 -110.27 35.25
C GLU A 290 13.50 -110.92 34.51
N ALA A 291 13.85 -110.41 33.32
CA ALA A 291 15.02 -110.87 32.58
C ALA A 291 16.33 -110.67 33.36
N LYS A 292 16.50 -109.53 34.03
CA LYS A 292 17.67 -109.26 34.91
C LYS A 292 17.70 -110.19 36.13
N SER A 293 16.53 -110.50 36.70
CA SER A 293 16.40 -111.43 37.83
C SER A 293 16.77 -112.87 37.45
N CYS A 294 16.30 -113.36 36.28
CA CYS A 294 16.69 -114.66 35.73
C CYS A 294 18.20 -114.74 35.40
N ALA A 295 18.78 -113.66 34.86
CA ALA A 295 20.21 -113.57 34.61
C ALA A 295 21.05 -113.66 35.91
N ALA A 296 20.60 -113.02 36.99
CA ALA A 296 21.28 -113.05 38.29
C ALA A 296 21.19 -114.41 39.01
N SER A 297 20.20 -115.24 38.66
CA SER A 297 19.97 -116.58 39.24
C SER A 297 20.52 -117.74 38.38
N GLY A 298 21.17 -117.44 37.25
CA GLY A 298 21.79 -118.44 36.37
C GLY A 298 20.82 -119.15 35.42
N ASP A 299 19.56 -118.73 35.34
CA ASP A 299 18.54 -119.29 34.46
C ASP A 299 18.58 -118.63 33.06
N SER A 300 19.45 -119.17 32.21
CA SER A 300 19.63 -118.69 30.82
C SER A 300 18.36 -118.88 29.96
N ALA A 301 17.50 -119.85 30.27
CA ALA A 301 16.27 -120.09 29.52
C ALA A 301 15.18 -119.07 29.87
N GLY A 302 15.04 -118.75 31.17
CA GLY A 302 14.18 -117.68 31.66
C GLY A 302 14.61 -116.29 31.18
N GLU A 303 15.92 -115.99 31.19
CA GLU A 303 16.45 -114.72 30.68
C GLU A 303 16.12 -114.51 29.19
N LYS A 304 16.35 -115.53 28.35
CA LYS A 304 16.08 -115.45 26.91
C LYS A 304 14.60 -115.24 26.63
N ARG A 305 13.72 -115.97 27.34
CA ARG A 305 12.26 -115.85 27.21
C ARG A 305 11.73 -114.47 27.60
N TRP A 306 12.24 -113.87 28.68
CA TRP A 306 11.81 -112.53 29.09
C TRP A 306 12.39 -111.43 28.20
N LYS A 307 13.61 -111.60 27.66
CA LYS A 307 14.16 -110.73 26.61
C LYS A 307 13.35 -110.80 25.30
N GLU A 308 12.92 -111.98 24.89
CA GLU A 308 12.03 -112.17 23.74
C GLU A 308 10.68 -111.46 23.95
N LYS A 309 10.04 -111.64 25.11
CA LYS A 309 8.81 -110.91 25.47
C LYS A 309 8.99 -109.38 25.56
N ALA A 310 10.14 -108.91 26.07
CA ALA A 310 10.46 -107.48 26.08
C ALA A 310 10.67 -106.93 24.66
N ASN A 311 11.26 -107.71 23.76
CA ASN A 311 11.41 -107.33 22.35
C ASN A 311 10.08 -107.35 21.58
N GLU A 312 9.20 -108.33 21.83
CA GLU A 312 7.84 -108.33 21.29
C GLU A 312 7.06 -107.10 21.76
N ALA A 313 7.10 -106.79 23.06
CA ALA A 313 6.44 -105.61 23.61
C ALA A 313 7.07 -104.29 23.10
N LYS A 314 8.38 -104.23 22.82
CA LYS A 314 9.02 -103.08 22.14
C LYS A 314 8.55 -102.92 20.70
N LYS A 315 8.30 -104.02 19.98
CA LYS A 315 7.74 -103.97 18.63
C LYS A 315 6.30 -103.46 18.67
N GLU A 316 5.48 -103.96 19.60
CA GLU A 316 4.13 -103.43 19.86
C GLU A 316 4.16 -101.94 20.22
N LEU A 317 5.12 -101.51 21.06
CA LEU A 317 5.30 -100.10 21.40
C LEU A 317 5.59 -99.24 20.16
N SER A 318 6.50 -99.69 19.29
CA SER A 318 6.83 -98.97 18.05
C SER A 318 5.61 -98.88 17.11
N GLU A 319 4.79 -99.93 17.03
CA GLU A 319 3.54 -99.91 16.25
C GLU A 319 2.48 -98.97 16.87
N ILE A 320 2.40 -98.89 18.20
CA ILE A 320 1.52 -97.94 18.91
C ILE A 320 1.99 -96.50 18.69
N GLU A 321 3.30 -96.24 18.80
CA GLU A 321 3.88 -94.91 18.59
C GLU A 321 3.64 -94.42 17.16
N LYS A 322 3.82 -95.30 16.16
CA LYS A 322 3.50 -94.99 14.77
C LYS A 322 2.02 -94.64 14.59
N LYS A 323 1.11 -95.39 15.23
CA LYS A 323 -0.33 -95.09 15.19
C LYS A 323 -0.69 -93.78 15.89
N ILE A 324 0.02 -93.41 16.96
CA ILE A 324 -0.16 -92.10 17.62
C ILE A 324 0.26 -90.99 16.65
N GLU A 325 1.43 -91.09 16.04
CA GLU A 325 1.95 -90.12 15.07
C GLU A 325 0.99 -89.95 13.87
N GLU A 326 0.52 -91.06 13.29
CA GLU A 326 -0.48 -91.05 12.21
C GLU A 326 -1.81 -90.40 12.66
N THR A 327 -2.23 -90.60 13.92
CA THR A 327 -3.45 -89.98 14.46
C THR A 327 -3.26 -88.48 14.72
N GLU A 328 -2.09 -88.07 15.20
CA GLU A 328 -1.73 -86.67 15.42
C GLU A 328 -1.66 -85.89 14.12
N GLU A 329 -1.08 -86.47 13.07
CA GLU A 329 -1.00 -85.84 11.76
C GLU A 329 -2.39 -85.66 11.14
N ARG A 330 -3.28 -86.65 11.29
CA ARG A 330 -4.69 -86.53 10.88
C ARG A 330 -5.45 -85.48 11.68
N ILE A 331 -5.22 -85.38 12.99
CA ILE A 331 -5.81 -84.30 13.82
C ILE A 331 -5.34 -82.93 13.32
N LYS A 332 -4.03 -82.78 13.08
CA LYS A 332 -3.44 -81.54 12.60
C LYS A 332 -3.99 -81.13 11.23
N GLU A 333 -4.09 -82.07 10.28
CA GLU A 333 -4.66 -81.82 8.95
C GLU A 333 -6.13 -81.36 9.05
N ILE A 334 -6.92 -81.99 9.91
CA ILE A 334 -8.32 -81.59 10.15
C ILE A 334 -8.40 -80.19 10.79
N GLU A 335 -7.50 -79.84 11.70
CA GLU A 335 -7.43 -78.51 12.32
C GLU A 335 -6.97 -77.40 11.36
N GLU A 336 -6.01 -77.69 10.49
CA GLU A 336 -5.57 -76.80 9.42
C GLU A 336 -6.70 -76.57 8.41
N ASN A 337 -7.38 -77.64 7.99
CA ASN A 337 -8.57 -77.54 7.13
C ASN A 337 -9.70 -76.75 7.79
N ARG A 338 -9.96 -76.94 9.09
CA ARG A 338 -10.93 -76.14 9.84
C ARG A 338 -10.59 -74.65 9.80
N SER A 339 -9.31 -74.32 10.00
CA SER A 339 -8.83 -72.94 9.97
C SER A 339 -9.00 -72.32 8.58
N ALA A 340 -8.65 -73.06 7.52
CA ALA A 340 -8.79 -72.62 6.13
C ALA A 340 -10.27 -72.41 5.74
N GLU A 341 -11.15 -73.35 6.06
CA GLU A 341 -12.59 -73.22 5.77
C GLU A 341 -13.24 -72.08 6.56
N THR A 342 -12.84 -71.89 7.83
CA THR A 342 -13.33 -70.76 8.64
C THR A 342 -12.91 -69.42 8.04
N PHE A 343 -11.66 -69.32 7.57
CA PHE A 343 -11.18 -68.13 6.88
C PHE A 343 -11.94 -67.87 5.58
N ARG A 344 -12.14 -68.91 4.76
CA ARG A 344 -12.93 -68.81 3.52
C ARG A 344 -14.35 -68.33 3.78
N LEU A 345 -15.04 -68.96 4.73
CA LEU A 345 -16.41 -68.59 5.11
C LEU A 345 -16.51 -67.13 5.57
N ARG A 346 -15.53 -66.67 6.36
CA ARG A 346 -15.45 -65.27 6.78
C ARG A 346 -15.20 -64.33 5.60
N ALA A 347 -14.26 -64.65 4.71
CA ALA A 347 -13.94 -63.82 3.55
C ALA A 347 -15.13 -63.69 2.58
N GLU A 348 -15.87 -64.79 2.37
CA GLU A 348 -17.11 -64.79 1.58
C GLU A 348 -18.19 -63.90 2.23
N TRP A 349 -18.40 -64.03 3.55
CA TRP A 349 -19.32 -63.16 4.28
C TRP A 349 -18.92 -61.67 4.18
N GLU A 350 -17.66 -61.33 4.43
CA GLU A 350 -17.16 -59.94 4.31
C GLU A 350 -17.39 -59.38 2.89
N THR A 351 -17.20 -60.21 1.86
CA THR A 351 -17.45 -59.83 0.46
C THR A 351 -18.93 -59.57 0.20
N ARG A 352 -19.82 -60.45 0.68
CA ARG A 352 -21.28 -60.28 0.56
C ARG A 352 -21.78 -59.05 1.31
N ILE A 353 -21.20 -58.74 2.47
CA ILE A 353 -21.51 -57.50 3.22
C ILE A 353 -21.08 -56.26 2.44
N LYS A 354 -19.90 -56.26 1.82
CA LYS A 354 -19.43 -55.16 0.96
C LYS A 354 -20.36 -54.96 -0.24
N GLU A 355 -20.71 -56.04 -0.93
CA GLU A 355 -21.62 -55.98 -2.07
C GLU A 355 -23.00 -55.45 -1.65
N ALA A 356 -23.53 -55.87 -0.49
CA ALA A 356 -24.79 -55.37 0.03
C ALA A 356 -24.76 -53.86 0.32
N ARG A 357 -23.61 -53.28 0.66
CA ARG A 357 -23.45 -51.84 0.95
C ARG A 357 -23.11 -50.98 -0.28
N LYS A 358 -22.78 -51.61 -1.41
CA LYS A 358 -22.26 -50.92 -2.60
C LYS A 358 -23.18 -49.79 -3.08
N ASP A 359 -24.45 -50.10 -3.29
CA ASP A 359 -25.44 -49.13 -3.80
C ASP A 359 -25.62 -47.93 -2.84
N LEU A 360 -25.56 -48.18 -1.52
CA LEU A 360 -25.64 -47.12 -0.50
C LEU A 360 -24.43 -46.18 -0.60
N LEU A 361 -23.23 -46.74 -0.70
CA LEU A 361 -22.00 -45.95 -0.86
C LEU A 361 -22.00 -45.14 -2.16
N GLU A 362 -22.52 -45.70 -3.25
CA GLU A 362 -22.65 -44.99 -4.53
C GLU A 362 -23.63 -43.80 -4.44
N LEU A 363 -24.73 -43.95 -3.71
CA LEU A 363 -25.68 -42.85 -3.44
C LEU A 363 -25.04 -41.74 -2.58
N GLU A 364 -24.33 -42.11 -1.51
CA GLU A 364 -23.61 -41.16 -0.65
C GLU A 364 -22.52 -40.40 -1.42
N ALA A 365 -21.73 -41.12 -2.23
CA ALA A 365 -20.71 -40.52 -3.08
C ALA A 365 -21.32 -39.55 -4.12
N SER A 366 -22.47 -39.91 -4.70
CA SER A 366 -23.18 -39.06 -5.66
C SER A 366 -23.71 -37.77 -5.02
N ARG A 367 -24.26 -37.87 -3.79
CA ARG A 367 -24.67 -36.69 -3.00
C ARG A 367 -23.48 -35.77 -2.75
N ASP A 368 -22.38 -36.33 -2.25
CA ASP A 368 -21.21 -35.56 -1.85
C ASP A 368 -20.54 -34.89 -3.05
N ALA A 369 -20.47 -35.58 -4.20
CA ALA A 369 -19.98 -35.00 -5.45
C ALA A 369 -20.84 -33.80 -5.90
N LYS A 370 -22.18 -33.92 -5.88
CA LYS A 370 -23.08 -32.80 -6.24
C LYS A 370 -22.93 -31.62 -5.27
N ILE A 371 -22.79 -31.87 -3.97
CA ILE A 371 -22.54 -30.82 -2.96
C ILE A 371 -21.20 -30.13 -3.23
N GLN A 372 -20.15 -30.91 -3.51
CA GLN A 372 -18.81 -30.40 -3.76
C GLN A 372 -18.77 -29.47 -4.97
N VAL A 373 -19.49 -29.79 -6.05
CA VAL A 373 -19.60 -28.91 -7.24
C VAL A 373 -20.13 -27.53 -6.86
N HIS A 374 -21.22 -27.45 -6.08
CA HIS A 374 -21.78 -26.17 -5.65
C HIS A 374 -20.90 -25.43 -4.64
N GLN A 375 -20.14 -26.15 -3.81
CA GLN A 375 -19.16 -25.54 -2.90
C GLN A 375 -18.01 -24.89 -3.67
N GLN A 376 -17.43 -25.60 -4.64
CA GLN A 376 -16.35 -25.08 -5.50
C GLN A 376 -16.81 -23.88 -6.33
N GLU A 377 -18.04 -23.91 -6.84
CA GLU A 377 -18.63 -22.78 -7.56
C GLU A 377 -18.77 -21.54 -6.66
N MET A 378 -19.18 -21.73 -5.40
CA MET A 378 -19.27 -20.66 -4.41
C MET A 378 -17.89 -20.09 -4.04
N GLU A 379 -16.90 -20.95 -3.77
CA GLU A 379 -15.53 -20.55 -3.45
C GLU A 379 -14.88 -19.78 -4.61
N ARG A 380 -15.07 -20.27 -5.85
CA ARG A 380 -14.60 -19.59 -7.05
C ARG A 380 -15.21 -18.19 -7.16
N LEU A 381 -16.52 -18.07 -6.95
CA LEU A 381 -17.22 -16.80 -7.01
C LEU A 381 -16.70 -15.81 -5.97
N GLU A 382 -16.55 -16.25 -4.72
CA GLU A 382 -16.06 -15.43 -3.61
C GLU A 382 -14.60 -15.00 -3.85
N SER A 383 -13.75 -15.91 -4.36
CA SER A 383 -12.34 -15.62 -4.68
C SER A 383 -12.19 -14.58 -5.79
N LEU A 384 -12.91 -14.75 -6.91
CA LEU A 384 -12.87 -13.80 -8.03
C LEU A 384 -13.34 -12.41 -7.60
N THR A 385 -14.45 -12.35 -6.86
CA THR A 385 -14.98 -11.08 -6.34
C THR A 385 -14.01 -10.40 -5.37
N ALA A 386 -13.40 -11.16 -4.44
CA ALA A 386 -12.44 -10.61 -3.50
C ALA A 386 -11.22 -10.01 -4.22
N ASN A 387 -10.72 -10.69 -5.26
CA ASN A 387 -9.60 -10.19 -6.05
C ASN A 387 -9.92 -8.86 -6.73
N ILE A 388 -11.06 -8.76 -7.42
CA ILE A 388 -11.48 -7.53 -8.10
C ILE A 388 -11.72 -6.40 -7.10
N ILE A 389 -12.36 -6.68 -5.95
CA ILE A 389 -12.57 -5.70 -4.89
C ILE A 389 -11.23 -5.17 -4.36
N GLN A 390 -10.24 -6.05 -4.18
CA GLN A 390 -8.90 -5.63 -3.75
C GLN A 390 -8.27 -4.68 -4.77
N GLN A 391 -8.37 -4.97 -6.07
CA GLN A 391 -7.87 -4.08 -7.12
C GLN A 391 -8.59 -2.75 -7.12
N ILE A 392 -9.92 -2.74 -7.04
CA ILE A 392 -10.71 -1.50 -6.92
C ILE A 392 -10.26 -0.70 -5.69
N GLY A 393 -10.06 -1.36 -4.54
CA GLY A 393 -9.58 -0.70 -3.32
C GLY A 393 -8.21 -0.05 -3.47
N ASN A 394 -7.30 -0.65 -4.25
CA ASN A 394 -6.01 -0.04 -4.57
C ASN A 394 -6.16 1.19 -5.46
N VAL A 395 -7.06 1.13 -6.45
CA VAL A 395 -7.36 2.27 -7.34
C VAL A 395 -8.02 3.42 -6.57
N VAL A 396 -8.94 3.13 -5.64
CA VAL A 396 -9.53 4.14 -4.76
C VAL A 396 -8.45 4.87 -3.97
N LYS A 397 -7.52 4.14 -3.32
CA LYS A 397 -6.41 4.75 -2.58
C LYS A 397 -5.52 5.64 -3.46
N LEU A 398 -5.26 5.20 -4.70
CA LEU A 398 -4.51 6.00 -5.66
C LEU A 398 -5.23 7.32 -5.97
N ARG A 399 -6.55 7.30 -6.17
CA ARG A 399 -7.33 8.53 -6.40
C ARG A 399 -7.49 9.43 -5.17
N GLU A 400 -7.58 8.86 -3.98
CA GLU A 400 -7.55 9.63 -2.74
C GLU A 400 -6.21 10.35 -2.56
N ALA A 401 -5.10 9.71 -2.94
CA ALA A 401 -3.78 10.34 -2.95
C ALA A 401 -3.68 11.45 -4.02
N ASP A 402 -4.23 11.24 -5.22
CA ASP A 402 -4.31 12.28 -6.26
C ASP A 402 -5.11 13.50 -5.76
N LEU A 403 -6.25 13.28 -5.11
CA LEU A 403 -7.07 14.34 -4.48
C LEU A 403 -6.33 15.09 -3.38
N ALA A 404 -5.57 14.39 -2.53
CA ALA A 404 -4.74 15.01 -1.50
C ALA A 404 -3.59 15.81 -2.09
N ASN A 405 -3.03 15.38 -3.22
CA ASN A 405 -2.00 16.12 -3.94
C ASN A 405 -2.55 17.45 -4.48
N LEU A 406 -3.81 17.48 -4.96
CA LEU A 406 -4.44 18.72 -5.45
C LEU A 406 -4.56 19.82 -4.37
N THR A 407 -4.56 19.47 -3.08
CA THR A 407 -4.64 20.47 -2.00
C THR A 407 -3.27 20.87 -1.46
N SER A 408 -2.19 20.19 -1.87
CA SER A 408 -0.85 20.37 -1.30
C SER A 408 -0.16 21.68 -1.70
N PHE A 409 -0.55 22.28 -2.83
CA PHE A 409 0.00 23.53 -3.35
C PHE A 409 -0.85 24.76 -2.98
N GLY A 410 -1.78 24.61 -2.02
CA GLY A 410 -2.53 25.71 -1.44
C GLY A 410 -2.01 26.12 -0.07
N PHE A 411 -2.29 27.35 0.34
CA PHE A 411 -2.00 27.86 1.70
C PHE A 411 -3.29 28.36 2.38
N PRO A 412 -3.33 28.45 3.72
CA PRO A 412 -4.51 28.97 4.41
C PRO A 412 -4.83 30.40 3.98
N LEU A 413 -6.06 30.65 3.49
CA LEU A 413 -6.49 31.98 3.05
C LEU A 413 -7.87 32.32 3.61
N THR A 414 -7.98 33.48 4.25
CA THR A 414 -9.25 34.00 4.78
C THR A 414 -10.04 34.81 3.74
N ARG A 415 -9.36 35.30 2.70
CA ARG A 415 -9.94 36.11 1.61
C ARG A 415 -10.63 35.20 0.58
N LYS A 416 -11.80 35.63 0.10
CA LYS A 416 -12.64 34.85 -0.83
C LYS A 416 -12.57 35.32 -2.29
N HIS A 417 -12.04 36.51 -2.53
CA HIS A 417 -11.99 37.12 -3.86
C HIS A 417 -10.63 36.94 -4.52
N LEU A 418 -10.61 36.99 -5.85
CA LEU A 418 -9.37 37.11 -6.61
C LEU A 418 -8.69 38.46 -6.26
N SER A 419 -7.42 38.39 -5.89
CA SER A 419 -6.62 39.56 -5.55
C SER A 419 -5.33 39.60 -6.36
N LEU A 420 -4.91 40.80 -6.75
CA LEU A 420 -3.59 41.05 -7.31
C LEU A 420 -2.70 41.63 -6.20
N VAL A 421 -1.69 40.87 -5.80
CA VAL A 421 -0.78 41.20 -4.71
C VAL A 421 0.56 41.65 -5.29
N TYR A 422 1.01 42.81 -4.84
CA TYR A 422 2.25 43.43 -5.27
C TYR A 422 3.34 43.27 -4.22
N VAL A 423 4.39 42.52 -4.57
CA VAL A 423 5.61 42.35 -3.75
C VAL A 423 6.59 43.47 -4.11
N PRO A 424 6.91 44.40 -3.18
CA PRO A 424 7.85 45.48 -3.46
C PRO A 424 9.29 44.96 -3.54
N PHE A 425 10.11 45.59 -4.37
CA PHE A 425 11.56 45.43 -4.37
C PHE A 425 12.20 46.68 -4.96
N TYR A 426 13.44 47.00 -4.59
CA TYR A 426 14.15 48.08 -5.28
C TYR A 426 15.07 47.50 -6.34
N LEU A 427 15.17 48.21 -7.46
CA LEU A 427 16.05 47.86 -8.56
C LEU A 427 16.98 49.05 -8.85
N ALA A 428 18.28 48.81 -8.80
CA ALA A 428 19.28 49.73 -9.32
C ALA A 428 19.71 49.29 -10.71
N CYS A 429 19.72 50.22 -11.66
CA CYS A 429 20.30 50.02 -12.98
C CYS A 429 21.59 50.83 -13.08
N TYR A 430 22.69 50.16 -13.36
CA TYR A 430 23.99 50.75 -13.63
C TYR A 430 24.35 50.60 -15.10
N GLU A 431 25.07 51.56 -15.65
CA GLU A 431 25.50 51.56 -17.03
C GLU A 431 27.01 51.80 -17.16
N VAL A 432 27.64 50.99 -18.02
CA VAL A 432 29.02 51.15 -18.50
C VAL A 432 29.01 51.03 -20.01
N GLY A 433 29.20 52.14 -20.72
CA GLY A 433 29.11 52.16 -22.18
C GLY A 433 27.70 51.75 -22.63
N LEU A 434 27.59 50.64 -23.37
CA LEU A 434 26.30 50.09 -23.82
C LEU A 434 25.77 48.95 -22.93
N LYS A 435 26.51 48.56 -21.89
CA LYS A 435 26.13 47.46 -21.00
C LYS A 435 25.41 48.00 -19.78
N LYS A 436 24.26 47.40 -19.46
CA LYS A 436 23.51 47.65 -18.23
C LYS A 436 23.70 46.49 -17.26
N ARG A 437 23.77 46.81 -15.97
CA ARG A 437 23.81 45.84 -14.88
C ARG A 437 22.71 46.18 -13.89
N TYR A 438 21.94 45.18 -13.50
CA TYR A 438 20.80 45.34 -12.59
C TYR A 438 21.14 44.71 -11.24
N VAL A 439 20.80 45.41 -10.16
CA VAL A 439 20.93 44.92 -8.79
C VAL A 439 19.58 45.03 -8.09
N VAL A 440 19.12 43.89 -7.58
CA VAL A 440 17.85 43.76 -6.85
C VAL A 440 18.12 43.91 -5.35
N PHE A 441 17.28 44.70 -4.69
CA PHE A 441 17.21 44.76 -3.23
C PHE A 441 15.84 44.24 -2.80
N PRO A 442 15.75 43.10 -2.10
CA PRO A 442 14.49 42.44 -1.76
C PRO A 442 13.83 43.02 -0.50
N PRO A 443 12.54 42.70 -0.24
CA PRO A 443 11.89 42.95 1.04
C PRO A 443 12.75 42.53 2.23
N SER A 444 12.83 43.40 3.22
CA SER A 444 13.82 43.28 4.28
C SER A 444 13.26 43.58 5.67
N ALA A 445 13.80 42.90 6.67
CA ALA A 445 13.63 43.28 8.07
C ALA A 445 14.66 44.35 8.43
N ALA A 446 14.20 45.43 9.05
CA ALA A 446 15.02 46.54 9.50
C ALA A 446 15.54 46.29 10.92
N ASN A 447 16.85 46.12 11.04
CA ASN A 447 17.53 45.85 12.30
C ASN A 447 17.69 47.11 13.17
N SER A 448 17.98 46.89 14.45
CA SER A 448 18.60 47.89 15.33
C SER A 448 20.12 47.78 15.35
N ILE A 449 20.78 48.88 15.72
CA ILE A 449 22.19 48.85 16.08
C ILE A 449 22.33 48.18 17.44
N GLY A 450 22.93 46.98 17.45
CA GLY A 450 23.28 46.29 18.69
C GLY A 450 24.27 47.09 19.54
N PHE A 451 24.20 46.92 20.87
CA PHE A 451 25.08 47.61 21.84
C PHE A 451 26.59 47.41 21.53
N THR A 452 26.98 46.25 21.00
CA THR A 452 28.36 45.91 20.60
C THR A 452 28.80 46.53 19.26
N ALA A 453 27.86 46.87 18.36
CA ALA A 453 28.16 47.56 17.10
C ALA A 453 28.43 49.07 17.30
N LYS A 454 27.91 49.67 18.39
CA LYS A 454 28.25 51.04 18.80
C LYS A 454 29.70 51.16 19.30
N LEU A 455 30.27 50.10 19.88
CA LEU A 455 31.62 50.06 20.46
C LEU A 455 32.73 49.71 19.46
N ARG A 456 32.45 48.99 18.37
CA ARG A 456 33.44 48.73 17.31
C ARG A 456 33.48 49.92 16.33
N GLY A 457 34.40 50.84 16.58
CA GLY A 457 34.73 52.00 15.73
C GLY A 457 35.42 51.66 14.39
N ALA A 458 35.03 50.58 13.71
CA ALA A 458 35.64 50.19 12.44
C ALA A 458 34.60 50.18 11.30
N LEU A 459 34.76 51.16 10.40
CA LEU A 459 34.21 51.25 9.03
C LEU A 459 32.68 51.49 8.93
N GLY A 460 32.26 52.76 9.01
CA GLY A 460 30.84 53.17 8.90
C GLY A 460 30.12 52.72 7.61
N LYS A 461 30.80 52.65 6.45
CA LYS A 461 30.24 52.08 5.21
C LYS A 461 29.90 50.58 5.29
N ALA A 462 30.55 49.81 6.15
CA ALA A 462 30.22 48.41 6.38
C ALA A 462 29.02 48.27 7.34
N ARG A 463 28.79 49.26 8.21
CA ARG A 463 27.73 49.22 9.23
C ARG A 463 26.33 49.34 8.63
N ILE A 464 26.15 50.24 7.66
CA ILE A 464 24.84 50.45 7.00
C ILE A 464 24.35 49.19 6.29
N LYS A 465 25.25 48.33 5.76
CA LYS A 465 24.89 47.05 5.11
C LYS A 465 24.14 46.07 6.01
N HIS A 466 24.21 46.24 7.34
CA HIS A 466 23.51 45.39 8.30
C HIS A 466 22.11 45.92 8.69
N LEU A 467 21.72 47.11 8.22
CA LEU A 467 20.42 47.69 8.55
C LEU A 467 19.27 46.87 7.97
N LEU A 468 19.37 46.48 6.69
CA LEU A 468 18.34 45.73 5.99
C LEU A 468 18.83 44.30 5.78
N ALA A 469 18.11 43.33 6.35
CA ALA A 469 18.34 41.91 6.12
C ALA A 469 17.18 41.33 5.30
N PRO A 470 17.44 40.64 4.18
CA PRO A 470 16.39 39.97 3.42
C PRO A 470 15.56 39.06 4.32
N ARG A 471 14.24 39.20 4.25
CA ARG A 471 13.33 38.55 5.21
C ARG A 471 12.92 37.13 4.77
N PHE A 472 12.68 36.95 3.49
CA PHE A 472 12.09 35.74 2.92
C PHE A 472 13.02 35.19 1.84
N ARG A 473 13.54 33.98 2.03
CA ARG A 473 14.56 33.41 1.14
C ARG A 473 13.95 33.09 -0.22
N MET A 474 12.75 32.53 -0.25
CA MET A 474 12.08 32.11 -1.47
C MET A 474 11.52 33.30 -2.25
N VAL A 475 10.98 34.30 -1.56
CA VAL A 475 10.59 35.57 -2.21
C VAL A 475 11.81 36.30 -2.77
N ASN A 476 12.95 36.29 -2.06
CA ASN A 476 14.19 36.84 -2.61
C ASN A 476 14.66 36.08 -3.85
N SER A 477 14.65 34.74 -3.81
CA SER A 477 15.00 33.88 -4.95
C SER A 477 14.12 34.12 -6.19
N LEU A 478 12.84 34.44 -5.98
CA LEU A 478 11.94 34.89 -7.06
C LEU A 478 12.45 36.20 -7.69
N LEU A 479 12.72 37.21 -6.87
CA LEU A 479 13.12 38.53 -7.32
C LEU A 479 14.53 38.57 -7.94
N GLU A 480 15.46 37.74 -7.46
CA GLU A 480 16.81 37.60 -8.02
C GLU A 480 16.83 37.10 -9.47
N LYS A 481 15.72 36.54 -9.97
CA LYS A 481 15.57 36.16 -11.38
C LYS A 481 15.28 37.34 -12.30
N ILE A 482 14.88 38.50 -11.77
CA ILE A 482 14.49 39.68 -12.56
C ILE A 482 15.61 40.15 -13.52
N PRO A 483 16.89 40.29 -13.10
CA PRO A 483 17.96 40.64 -14.03
C PRO A 483 18.07 39.69 -15.23
N ALA A 484 17.98 38.37 -14.97
CA ALA A 484 18.03 37.37 -16.03
C ALA A 484 16.79 37.43 -16.94
N LEU A 485 15.63 37.82 -16.41
CA LEU A 485 14.42 38.03 -17.22
C LEU A 485 14.55 39.26 -18.12
N ILE A 486 15.08 40.37 -17.60
CA ILE A 486 15.39 41.59 -18.37
C ILE A 486 16.37 41.27 -19.52
N GLU A 487 17.37 40.42 -19.30
CA GLU A 487 18.32 40.03 -20.34
C GLU A 487 17.67 39.16 -21.44
N LYS A 488 16.67 38.36 -21.11
CA LYS A 488 16.05 37.39 -22.03
C LYS A 488 14.85 37.95 -22.79
N ASP A 489 14.12 38.91 -22.22
CA ASP A 489 12.89 39.46 -22.79
C ASP A 489 13.05 40.97 -23.05
N ALA A 490 13.18 41.33 -24.34
CA ALA A 490 13.36 42.70 -24.76
C ALA A 490 12.13 43.60 -24.50
N ALA A 491 10.92 43.04 -24.50
CA ALA A 491 9.71 43.80 -24.20
C ALA A 491 9.67 44.13 -22.71
N PHE A 492 9.94 43.15 -21.87
CA PHE A 492 10.06 43.34 -20.42
C PHE A 492 11.21 44.29 -20.06
N ALA A 493 12.36 44.18 -20.72
CA ALA A 493 13.50 45.07 -20.50
C ALA A 493 13.14 46.54 -20.73
N ARG A 494 12.37 46.81 -21.80
CA ARG A 494 11.88 48.15 -22.13
C ARG A 494 10.87 48.64 -21.11
N GLU A 495 9.92 47.80 -20.68
CA GLU A 495 8.97 48.15 -19.61
C GLU A 495 9.69 48.54 -18.33
N ILE A 496 10.65 47.72 -17.87
CA ILE A 496 11.45 48.01 -16.69
C ILE A 496 12.28 49.29 -16.85
N GLN A 497 12.83 49.54 -18.05
CA GLN A 497 13.57 50.77 -18.30
C GLN A 497 12.68 52.00 -18.22
N GLU A 498 11.54 52.00 -18.91
CA GLU A 498 10.61 53.13 -18.94
C GLU A 498 10.04 53.41 -17.55
N ALA A 499 9.54 52.37 -16.86
CA ALA A 499 9.02 52.50 -15.50
C ALA A 499 10.12 52.90 -14.51
N GLY A 500 11.32 52.34 -14.64
CA GLY A 500 12.49 52.66 -13.83
C GLY A 500 12.91 54.12 -13.96
N GLU A 501 12.99 54.64 -15.19
CA GLU A 501 13.35 56.03 -15.44
C GLU A 501 12.28 57.02 -14.97
N ASN A 502 11.00 56.68 -15.13
CA ASN A 502 9.86 57.50 -14.72
C ASN A 502 9.72 57.61 -13.20
N ALA A 503 9.93 56.51 -12.48
CA ALA A 503 9.83 56.45 -11.02
C ALA A 503 11.21 56.54 -10.31
N ASN A 504 12.23 57.03 -11.01
CA ASN A 504 13.58 57.15 -10.47
C ASN A 504 13.66 58.15 -9.30
N MET A 505 13.90 57.63 -8.10
CA MET A 505 13.95 58.45 -6.88
C MET A 505 15.14 59.41 -6.84
N LEU A 506 16.15 59.21 -7.70
CA LEU A 506 17.32 60.09 -7.81
C LEU A 506 17.06 61.32 -8.67
N LYS A 507 15.99 61.34 -9.48
CA LYS A 507 15.66 62.47 -10.37
C LYS A 507 14.72 63.49 -9.69
N SER A 508 13.72 63.01 -8.95
CA SER A 508 12.70 63.87 -8.34
C SER A 508 13.25 64.67 -7.14
N GLU A 509 13.04 65.99 -7.14
CA GLU A 509 13.46 66.87 -6.02
C GLU A 509 12.80 66.47 -4.69
N SER A 510 11.52 66.09 -4.71
CA SER A 510 10.80 65.66 -3.50
C SER A 510 11.37 64.36 -2.94
N SER A 511 11.71 63.40 -3.82
CA SER A 511 12.37 62.15 -3.44
C SER A 511 13.78 62.39 -2.90
N ARG A 512 14.56 63.28 -3.53
CA ARG A 512 15.89 63.67 -3.06
C ARG A 512 15.87 64.34 -1.69
N LYS A 513 14.91 65.24 -1.46
CA LYS A 513 14.69 65.86 -0.14
C LYS A 513 14.33 64.82 0.92
N SER A 514 13.38 63.93 0.61
CA SER A 514 12.97 62.83 1.50
C SER A 514 14.14 61.91 1.85
N MET A 515 14.97 61.52 0.87
CA MET A 515 16.19 60.75 1.13
C MET A 515 17.20 61.53 1.98
N GLY A 516 17.36 62.84 1.77
CA GLY A 516 18.21 63.69 2.60
C GLY A 516 17.76 63.72 4.07
N ASP A 517 16.46 63.78 4.31
CA ASP A 517 15.87 63.67 5.65
C ASP A 517 16.12 62.27 6.26
N GLY A 518 15.98 61.22 5.44
CA GLY A 518 16.27 59.85 5.81
C GLY A 518 17.74 59.62 6.19
N LEU A 519 18.68 60.17 5.43
CA LEU A 519 20.12 60.11 5.72
C LEU A 519 20.45 60.77 7.06
N ARG A 520 19.83 61.91 7.38
CA ARG A 520 20.00 62.56 8.70
C ARG A 520 19.52 61.65 9.82
N LYS A 521 18.32 61.07 9.70
CA LYS A 521 17.78 60.12 10.69
C LYS A 521 18.65 58.88 10.86
N LEU A 522 19.17 58.32 9.75
CA LEU A 522 20.08 57.16 9.80
C LEU A 522 21.40 57.48 10.50
N ARG A 523 21.94 58.68 10.28
CA ARG A 523 23.12 59.18 11.03
C ARG A 523 22.80 59.33 12.51
N ASP A 524 21.67 59.95 12.85
CA ASP A 524 21.27 60.19 14.24
C ASP A 524 21.03 58.86 15.00
N GLU A 525 20.54 57.82 14.32
CA GLU A 525 20.46 56.45 14.86
C GLU A 525 21.82 55.74 14.97
N GLY A 526 22.88 56.27 14.34
CA GLY A 526 24.25 55.76 14.40
C GLY A 526 24.63 54.79 13.27
N TRP A 527 23.79 54.66 12.24
CA TRP A 527 24.03 53.78 11.09
C TRP A 527 25.05 54.35 10.12
N LEU A 528 25.16 55.67 10.07
CA LEU A 528 26.13 56.42 9.27
C LEU A 528 27.05 57.22 10.18
N SER A 529 28.35 57.26 9.85
CA SER A 529 29.26 58.25 10.43
C SER A 529 29.03 59.63 9.79
N GLU A 530 29.51 60.71 10.41
CA GLU A 530 29.43 62.06 9.81
C GLU A 530 30.06 62.08 8.41
N LYS A 531 31.21 61.41 8.26
CA LYS A 531 31.89 61.27 6.96
C LYS A 531 31.06 60.53 5.92
N ASP A 532 30.35 59.47 6.33
CA ASP A 532 29.49 58.71 5.42
C ASP A 532 28.25 59.51 5.04
N PHE A 533 27.65 60.21 6.01
CA PHE A 533 26.55 61.14 5.78
C PHE A 533 26.93 62.20 4.74
N GLU A 534 28.03 62.94 4.96
CA GLU A 534 28.53 63.93 4.00
C GLU A 534 28.85 63.34 2.62
N ALA A 535 29.38 62.11 2.57
CA ALA A 535 29.71 61.45 1.30
C ALA A 535 28.46 61.04 0.50
N PHE A 536 27.42 60.55 1.18
CA PHE A 536 26.15 60.17 0.54
C PHE A 536 25.30 61.40 0.19
N SER A 537 25.25 62.41 1.05
CA SER A 537 24.49 63.65 0.84
C SER A 537 25.01 64.48 -0.34
N ARG A 538 26.34 64.58 -0.52
CA ARG A 538 26.94 65.30 -1.66
C ARG A 538 26.55 64.74 -3.04
N LYS A 539 26.12 63.48 -3.09
CA LYS A 539 25.74 62.81 -4.33
C LYS A 539 24.23 62.83 -4.60
N ILE A 540 23.42 63.20 -3.60
CA ILE A 540 21.98 63.43 -3.75
C ILE A 540 21.69 64.92 -4.01
N ALA A 541 22.45 65.84 -3.42
CA ALA A 541 22.31 67.28 -3.68
C ALA A 541 22.53 67.59 -5.16
#